data_AF-A0A2X3HK74-F1
#
_entry.id   AF-A0A2X3HK74-F1
#
_cell.length_a   1.000
_cell.length_b   1.000
_cell.length_c   1.000
_cell.angle_alpha   90.00
_cell.angle_beta   90.00
_cell.angle_gamma   90.00
#
_symmetry.space_group_name_H-M   'P 1'
#
loop_
_entity.id
_entity.type
_entity.pdbx_description
1 polymer ?
#
loop_
_entity_poly.entity_id
_entity_poly.type
_entity_poly.pdbx_seq_one_letter_code
_entity_poly.pdbx_strand_id
1 'polypeptide(L)'
;MGRSRRPGRSRPRRITLDLVNGVEISTLWENHEIHIVGLNIDIAHPTMTALLEEQKARRQQRGQMIAERLEKARIPGAWEGALRLADGGAVTRGHFAVFWWRPAMRKTMAEVFKNTLPAGKRLRAAAVVYNKTSD
;
A
#
# COMPACT_ATOMS: atom_id res chain seq x y z
N MET A 1 27.39 13.70 50.19
CA MET A 1 27.14 13.62 48.73
C MET A 1 26.64 12.22 48.38
N GLY A 2 25.32 12.00 48.37
CA GLY A 2 24.71 10.69 48.07
C GLY A 2 24.23 10.63 46.62
N ARG A 3 24.82 9.75 45.80
CA ARG A 3 24.31 9.47 44.45
C ARG A 3 23.03 8.66 44.55
N SER A 4 21.90 9.31 44.29
CA SER A 4 20.58 8.68 44.16
C SER A 4 20.59 7.64 43.05
N ARG A 5 20.51 6.36 43.41
CA ARG A 5 20.27 5.24 42.49
C ARG A 5 18.77 5.23 42.14
N ARG A 6 18.42 5.58 40.90
CA ARG A 6 17.04 5.46 40.40
C ARG A 6 16.60 3.98 40.44
N PRO A 7 15.42 3.64 40.98
CA PRO A 7 14.95 2.27 40.99
C PRO A 7 14.36 1.86 39.63
N GLY A 8 14.69 0.64 39.22
CA GLY A 8 13.82 -0.25 38.44
C GLY A 8 13.48 0.13 37.00
N ARG A 9 14.32 -0.25 36.02
CA ARG A 9 13.78 -0.68 34.71
C ARG A 9 13.39 -2.15 34.85
N SER A 10 12.10 -2.42 35.05
CA SER A 10 11.56 -3.78 34.95
C SER A 10 11.90 -4.32 33.55
N ARG A 11 12.56 -5.48 33.49
CA ARG A 11 12.79 -6.22 32.25
C ARG A 11 11.46 -6.36 31.50
N PRO A 12 11.40 -6.14 30.17
CA PRO A 12 10.17 -6.36 29.42
C PRO A 12 9.73 -7.80 29.62
N ARG A 13 8.52 -7.99 30.16
CA ARG A 13 7.91 -9.32 30.25
C ARG A 13 7.76 -9.84 28.83
N ARG A 14 8.28 -11.03 28.54
CA ARG A 14 7.97 -11.74 27.30
C ARG A 14 6.47 -12.02 27.34
N ILE A 15 5.71 -11.30 26.51
CA ILE A 15 4.31 -11.59 26.26
C ILE A 15 4.31 -12.67 25.18
N THR A 16 3.72 -13.82 25.47
CA THR A 16 3.43 -14.84 24.45
C THR A 16 2.25 -14.34 23.64
N LEU A 17 2.42 -14.26 22.31
CA LEU A 17 1.38 -13.85 21.38
C LEU A 17 0.86 -15.09 20.65
N ASP A 18 -0.44 -15.33 20.74
CA ASP A 18 -1.11 -16.31 19.91
C ASP A 18 -1.51 -15.65 18.59
N LEU A 19 -1.02 -16.21 17.48
CA LEU A 19 -1.29 -15.71 16.14
C LEU A 19 -2.38 -16.55 15.48
N VAL A 20 -3.35 -15.88 14.86
CA VAL A 20 -4.38 -16.51 14.04
C VAL A 20 -4.15 -16.16 12.57
N ASN A 21 -4.37 -17.13 11.68
CA ASN A 21 -4.34 -16.87 10.25
C ASN A 21 -5.47 -15.90 9.89
N GLY A 22 -5.17 -14.95 9.00
CA GLY A 22 -6.16 -14.00 8.55
C GLY A 22 -5.88 -13.54 7.13
N VAL A 23 -6.92 -12.99 6.50
CA VAL A 23 -6.86 -12.42 5.17
C VAL A 23 -7.69 -11.15 5.11
N GLU A 24 -7.27 -10.23 4.26
CA GLU A 24 -8.04 -9.04 3.90
C GLU A 24 -8.34 -9.09 2.40
N ILE A 25 -9.63 -9.09 2.06
CA ILE A 25 -10.11 -9.23 0.68
C ILE A 25 -10.71 -7.89 0.26
N SER A 26 -10.07 -7.24 -0.72
CA SER A 26 -10.60 -6.05 -1.38
C SER A 26 -11.72 -6.46 -2.35
N THR A 27 -12.85 -5.78 -2.28
CA THR A 27 -13.98 -5.99 -3.20
C THR A 27 -14.78 -4.72 -3.40
N LEU A 28 -15.72 -4.76 -4.34
CA LEU A 28 -16.65 -3.68 -4.63
C LEU A 28 -18.06 -4.09 -4.19
N TRP A 29 -18.71 -3.25 -3.40
CA TRP A 29 -20.12 -3.41 -3.05
C TRP A 29 -20.86 -2.10 -3.28
N GLU A 30 -21.91 -2.10 -4.11
CA GLU A 30 -22.67 -0.88 -4.45
C GLU A 30 -21.78 0.30 -4.87
N ASN A 31 -20.76 0.02 -5.70
CA ASN A 31 -19.76 1.01 -6.15
C ASN A 31 -18.89 1.62 -5.02
N HIS A 32 -18.83 0.97 -3.86
CA HIS A 32 -17.93 1.29 -2.75
C HIS A 32 -16.83 0.24 -2.63
N GLU A 33 -15.59 0.69 -2.55
CA GLU A 33 -14.43 -0.13 -2.23
C GLU A 33 -14.53 -0.53 -0.75
N ILE A 34 -14.70 -1.83 -0.50
CA ILE A 34 -14.79 -2.39 0.85
C ILE A 34 -13.75 -3.48 1.03
N HIS A 35 -13.34 -3.66 2.28
CA HIS A 35 -12.34 -4.64 2.67
C HIS A 35 -12.96 -5.61 3.66
N ILE A 36 -13.00 -6.89 3.30
CA ILE A 36 -13.56 -7.95 4.13
C ILE A 36 -12.42 -8.67 4.83
N VAL A 37 -12.46 -8.70 6.16
CA VAL A 37 -11.48 -9.42 6.98
C VAL A 37 -11.99 -10.82 7.28
N GLY A 38 -11.20 -11.83 6.90
CA GLY A 38 -11.38 -13.22 7.32
C GLY A 38 -10.39 -13.55 8.43
N LEU A 39 -10.86 -14.12 9.53
CA LEU A 39 -10.03 -14.57 10.65
C LEU A 39 -10.19 -16.07 10.87
N ASN A 40 -9.12 -16.72 11.29
CA ASN A 40 -9.06 -18.16 11.52
C ASN A 40 -9.50 -18.98 10.30
N ILE A 41 -9.07 -18.55 9.11
CA ILE A 41 -9.39 -19.21 7.85
C ILE A 41 -8.51 -20.43 7.60
N ASP A 42 -9.04 -21.42 6.89
CA ASP A 42 -8.22 -22.48 6.31
C ASP A 42 -7.43 -21.93 5.11
N ILE A 43 -6.11 -21.87 5.26
CA ILE A 43 -5.18 -21.35 4.26
C ILE A 43 -5.01 -22.27 3.05
N ALA A 44 -5.42 -23.54 3.16
CA ALA A 44 -5.36 -24.52 2.07
C ALA A 44 -6.69 -24.64 1.32
N HIS A 45 -7.74 -23.90 1.73
CA HIS A 45 -9.06 -24.04 1.12
C HIS A 45 -9.03 -23.63 -0.36
N PRO A 46 -9.37 -24.52 -1.30
CA PRO A 46 -9.11 -24.32 -2.73
C PRO A 46 -9.85 -23.12 -3.33
N THR A 47 -11.07 -22.83 -2.88
CA THR A 47 -11.82 -21.65 -3.34
C THR A 47 -11.18 -20.34 -2.85
N MET A 48 -10.61 -20.35 -1.64
CA MET A 48 -9.99 -19.15 -1.06
C MET A 48 -8.67 -18.88 -1.77
N THR A 49 -7.83 -19.89 -1.97
CA THR A 49 -6.56 -19.74 -2.68
C THR A 49 -6.77 -19.30 -4.12
N ALA A 50 -7.76 -19.87 -4.83
CA ALA A 50 -8.12 -19.43 -6.18
C ALA A 50 -8.55 -17.96 -6.22
N LEU A 51 -9.40 -17.53 -5.29
CA LEU A 51 -9.85 -16.13 -5.19
C LEU A 51 -8.67 -15.18 -4.93
N LEU A 52 -7.75 -15.53 -4.03
CA LEU A 52 -6.62 -14.67 -3.69
C LEU A 52 -5.61 -14.55 -4.84
N GLU A 53 -5.39 -15.62 -5.61
CA GLU A 53 -4.57 -15.58 -6.81
C GLU A 53 -5.22 -14.70 -7.90
N GLU A 54 -6.53 -14.79 -8.08
CA GLU A 54 -7.24 -13.91 -9.00
C GLU A 54 -7.11 -12.43 -8.59
N GLN A 55 -7.28 -12.14 -7.29
CA GLN A 55 -7.11 -10.80 -6.73
C GLN A 55 -5.68 -10.27 -6.96
N LYS A 56 -4.67 -11.13 -6.79
CA LYS A 56 -3.27 -10.79 -7.05
C LYS A 56 -3.04 -10.46 -8.53
N ALA A 57 -3.60 -11.24 -9.45
CA ALA A 57 -3.53 -10.98 -10.89
C ALA A 57 -4.20 -9.65 -11.27
N ARG A 58 -5.39 -9.37 -10.73
CA ARG A 58 -6.11 -8.11 -10.95
C ARG A 58 -5.31 -6.90 -10.45
N ARG A 59 -4.66 -7.00 -9.29
CA ARG A 59 -3.76 -5.96 -8.75
C ARG A 59 -2.58 -5.69 -9.68
N GLN A 60 -1.95 -6.73 -10.22
CA GLN A 60 -0.85 -6.60 -11.18
C GLN A 60 -1.30 -5.90 -12.46
N GLN A 61 -2.41 -6.32 -13.06
CA GLN A 61 -2.98 -5.71 -14.26
C GLN A 61 -3.30 -4.22 -14.04
N ARG A 62 -3.94 -3.89 -12.92
CA ARG A 62 -4.22 -2.50 -12.55
C ARG A 62 -2.94 -1.68 -12.40
N GLY A 63 -1.90 -2.25 -11.78
CA GLY A 63 -0.59 -1.62 -11.66
C GLY A 63 0.01 -1.27 -13.03
N GLN A 64 -0.03 -2.20 -13.99
CA GLN A 64 0.44 -1.96 -15.36
C GLN A 64 -0.36 -0.86 -16.05
N MET A 65 -1.70 -0.87 -15.91
CA MET A 65 -2.55 0.20 -16.46
C MET A 65 -2.22 1.58 -15.88
N ILE A 66 -1.89 1.66 -14.58
CA ILE A 66 -1.45 2.91 -13.95
C ILE A 66 -0.12 3.36 -14.58
N ALA A 67 0.84 2.45 -14.74
CA ALA A 67 2.12 2.77 -15.36
C ALA A 67 1.97 3.27 -16.81
N GLU A 68 1.16 2.62 -17.65
CA GLU A 68 0.88 3.06 -19.02
C GLU A 68 0.28 4.47 -19.07
N ARG A 69 -0.59 4.79 -18.12
CA ARG A 69 -1.18 6.13 -18.02
C ARG A 69 -0.14 7.17 -17.60
N LEU A 70 0.78 6.81 -16.72
CA LEU A 70 1.90 7.66 -16.30
C LEU A 70 2.88 7.91 -17.46
N GLU A 71 3.18 6.89 -18.26
CA GLU A 71 3.96 7.03 -19.51
C GLU A 71 3.34 8.06 -20.45
N LYS A 72 2.03 7.94 -20.72
CA LYS A 72 1.27 8.91 -21.54
C LYS A 72 1.29 10.33 -20.95
N ALA A 73 1.44 10.45 -19.63
CA ALA A 73 1.58 11.72 -18.93
C ALA A 73 3.04 12.24 -18.88
N ARG A 74 3.95 11.64 -19.66
CA ARG A 74 5.39 11.96 -19.72
C ARG A 74 6.13 11.66 -18.41
N ILE A 75 5.75 10.58 -17.75
CA ILE A 75 6.37 10.07 -16.52
C ILE A 75 6.92 8.67 -16.82
N PRO A 76 8.09 8.57 -17.47
CA PRO A 76 8.61 7.30 -17.91
C PRO A 76 9.20 6.45 -16.78
N GLY A 77 9.17 5.13 -16.95
CA GLY A 77 9.78 4.15 -16.03
C GLY A 77 8.97 3.91 -14.76
N ALA A 78 7.68 4.24 -14.76
CA ALA A 78 6.82 4.14 -13.59
C ALA A 78 6.61 2.70 -13.12
N TRP A 79 6.51 1.75 -14.06
CA TRP A 79 6.32 0.34 -13.73
C TRP A 79 7.54 -0.24 -13.03
N GLU A 80 8.72 -0.10 -13.62
CA GLU A 80 9.99 -0.59 -13.09
C GLU A 80 10.33 0.10 -11.78
N GLY A 81 10.01 1.39 -11.68
CA GLY A 81 10.09 2.17 -10.46
C GLY A 81 9.26 1.61 -9.32
N ALA A 82 7.99 1.33 -9.59
CA ALA A 82 7.07 0.76 -8.61
C ALA A 82 7.43 -0.69 -8.24
N LEU A 83 7.85 -1.51 -9.20
CA LEU A 83 8.32 -2.88 -8.95
C LEU A 83 9.52 -2.93 -8.02
N ARG A 84 10.53 -2.06 -8.25
CA ARG A 84 11.69 -1.96 -7.34
C ARG A 84 11.30 -1.59 -5.92
N LEU A 85 10.24 -0.80 -5.75
CA LEU A 85 9.74 -0.39 -4.44
C LEU A 85 8.87 -1.45 -3.77
N ALA A 86 8.24 -2.33 -4.56
CA ALA A 86 7.43 -3.42 -4.05
C ALA A 86 8.25 -4.59 -3.49
N ASP A 87 9.54 -4.70 -3.85
CA ASP A 87 10.49 -5.70 -3.32
C ASP A 87 9.96 -7.15 -3.37
N GLY A 88 9.44 -7.55 -4.53
CA GLY A 88 8.81 -8.86 -4.73
C GLY A 88 7.38 -8.98 -4.20
N GLY A 89 6.90 -7.97 -3.47
CA GLY A 89 5.51 -7.83 -3.04
C GLY A 89 4.56 -7.32 -4.14
N ALA A 90 3.28 -7.18 -3.78
CA ALA A 90 2.27 -6.65 -4.69
C ALA A 90 2.50 -5.15 -4.95
N VAL A 91 2.41 -4.73 -6.22
CA VAL A 91 2.50 -3.31 -6.57
C VAL A 91 1.23 -2.59 -6.13
N THR A 92 1.38 -1.51 -5.36
CA THR A 92 0.27 -0.68 -4.88
C THR A 92 0.44 0.76 -5.36
N ARG A 93 -0.63 1.56 -5.21
CA ARG A 93 -0.62 3.01 -5.47
C ARG A 93 0.49 3.74 -4.69
N GLY A 94 0.81 3.27 -3.48
CA GLY A 94 1.88 3.82 -2.66
C GLY A 94 3.25 3.73 -3.33
N HIS A 95 3.54 2.62 -4.02
CA HIS A 95 4.79 2.45 -4.75
C HIS A 95 4.92 3.45 -5.90
N PHE A 96 3.85 3.72 -6.66
CA PHE A 96 3.86 4.76 -7.69
C PHE A 96 4.05 6.16 -7.10
N ALA A 97 3.41 6.46 -5.97
CA ALA A 97 3.57 7.74 -5.29
C ALA A 97 5.03 7.96 -4.84
N VAL A 98 5.67 6.94 -4.26
CA VAL A 98 7.08 6.99 -3.84
C VAL A 98 8.02 7.07 -5.05
N PHE A 99 7.74 6.34 -6.13
CA PHE A 99 8.50 6.43 -7.38
C PHE A 99 8.48 7.86 -7.92
N TRP A 100 7.30 8.46 -8.05
CA TRP A 100 7.11 9.83 -8.51
C TRP A 100 7.81 10.86 -7.61
N TRP A 101 7.94 10.54 -6.33
CA TRP A 101 8.47 11.43 -5.31
C TRP A 101 10.00 11.55 -5.29
N ARG A 102 10.75 10.55 -5.79
CA ARG A 102 12.21 10.47 -5.59
C ARG A 102 12.91 11.82 -5.90
N PRO A 103 13.92 12.24 -5.12
CA PRO A 103 14.41 13.65 -5.08
C PRO A 103 14.88 14.26 -6.40
N ALA A 104 15.16 13.44 -7.41
CA ALA A 104 15.38 13.92 -8.77
C ALA A 104 14.14 14.60 -9.39
N MET A 105 12.95 14.43 -8.80
CA MET A 105 11.66 14.92 -9.31
C MET A 105 10.89 15.87 -8.36
N ARG A 106 11.13 15.91 -7.03
CA ARG A 106 10.75 17.05 -6.11
C ARG A 106 11.24 16.90 -4.65
N LYS A 107 11.14 17.97 -3.84
CA LYS A 107 11.77 18.18 -2.50
C LYS A 107 10.80 17.96 -1.32
N THR A 108 11.15 17.13 -0.33
CA THR A 108 10.46 16.77 0.97
C THR A 108 9.08 16.04 1.09
N MET A 109 9.08 14.87 1.76
CA MET A 109 7.95 13.92 1.98
C MET A 109 6.69 14.53 2.63
N ALA A 110 6.84 15.64 3.37
CA ALA A 110 5.74 16.36 4.01
C ALA A 110 4.81 17.07 3.00
N GLU A 111 5.32 17.43 1.81
CA GLU A 111 4.49 18.02 0.73
C GLU A 111 3.60 16.97 0.05
N VAL A 112 3.99 15.70 0.07
CA VAL A 112 3.18 14.61 -0.51
C VAL A 112 1.88 14.49 0.27
N PHE A 113 1.93 14.24 1.57
CA PHE A 113 0.73 14.07 2.39
C PHE A 113 -0.13 15.33 2.51
N LYS A 114 0.50 16.52 2.48
CA LYS A 114 -0.20 17.81 2.55
C LYS A 114 -0.89 18.20 1.24
N ASN A 115 -0.41 17.69 0.09
CA ASN A 115 -0.98 17.93 -1.24
C ASN A 115 -1.68 16.70 -1.86
N THR A 116 -1.63 15.52 -1.24
CA THR A 116 -2.34 14.34 -1.76
C THR A 116 -3.81 14.32 -1.39
N LEU A 117 -4.28 15.03 -0.36
CA LEU A 117 -5.69 14.98 0.04
C LEU A 117 -6.17 16.28 0.71
N PRO A 118 -6.56 17.28 -0.08
CA PRO A 118 -7.80 17.98 0.21
C PRO A 118 -8.76 17.84 -0.98
N ALA A 119 -10.01 17.54 -0.69
CA ALA A 119 -11.09 17.49 -1.67
C ALA A 119 -11.05 18.73 -2.57
N GLY A 120 -10.79 18.54 -3.87
CA GLY A 120 -11.13 19.53 -4.90
C GLY A 120 -10.01 20.21 -5.69
N LYS A 121 -8.70 19.99 -5.44
CA LYS A 121 -7.65 20.60 -6.29
C LYS A 121 -6.85 19.59 -7.11
N ARG A 122 -7.22 19.54 -8.40
CA ARG A 122 -6.70 18.64 -9.45
C ARG A 122 -5.24 18.94 -9.79
N LEU A 123 -4.31 18.06 -9.38
CA LEU A 123 -3.01 17.91 -10.03
C LEU A 123 -3.17 16.93 -11.20
N ARG A 124 -3.11 17.44 -12.43
CA ARG A 124 -3.49 16.72 -13.67
C ARG A 124 -2.69 15.43 -13.97
N ALA A 125 -1.56 15.19 -13.31
CA ALA A 125 -0.79 13.94 -13.44
C ALA A 125 -0.99 12.99 -12.24
N ALA A 126 -1.11 13.50 -11.01
CA ALA A 126 -1.43 12.71 -9.82
C ALA A 126 -2.91 12.23 -9.81
N ALA A 127 -3.82 12.99 -10.42
CA ALA A 127 -5.23 12.63 -10.56
C ALA A 127 -5.46 11.41 -11.47
N VAL A 128 -4.51 11.11 -12.37
CA VAL A 128 -4.56 9.92 -13.25
C VAL A 128 -4.34 8.63 -12.45
N VAL A 129 -3.55 8.71 -11.38
CA VAL A 129 -3.31 7.61 -10.43
C VAL A 129 -4.49 7.45 -9.46
N TYR A 130 -5.22 8.54 -9.17
CA TYR A 130 -6.16 8.58 -8.05
C TYR A 130 -7.62 8.21 -8.39
N ASN A 131 -8.12 8.44 -9.62
CA ASN A 131 -9.57 8.58 -9.80
C ASN A 131 -10.30 7.56 -10.69
N LYS A 132 -9.72 6.41 -11.08
CA LYS A 132 -10.48 5.44 -11.92
C LYS A 132 -10.20 3.95 -11.74
N THR A 133 -9.52 3.53 -10.68
CA THR A 133 -9.32 2.11 -10.39
C THR A 133 -9.06 1.94 -8.89
N SER A 134 -10.13 1.87 -8.11
CA SER A 134 -10.14 1.41 -6.71
C SER A 134 -9.46 0.04 -6.57
N ASP A 135 -8.94 -0.27 -5.37
CA ASP A 135 -8.28 -1.56 -5.12
C ASP A 135 -9.19 -2.79 -5.30
#